data_AF-A0A8B9RGX1-F1
#
_entry.id   AF-A0A8B9RGX1-F1
#
_cell.length_a   1.000
_cell.length_b   1.000
_cell.length_c   1.000
_cell.angle_alpha   90.00
_cell.angle_beta   90.00
_cell.angle_gamma   90.00
#
_symmetry.space_group_name_H-M   'P 1'
#
loop_
_entity.id
_entity.type
_entity.pdbx_description
1 polymer ?
#
loop_
_entity_poly.entity_id
_entity_poly.type
_entity_poly.pdbx_seq_one_letter_code
_entity_poly.pdbx_strand_id
1 'polypeptide(L)'
;MPEDAVGRRVFCDGERGTVRYVGTVPPTTGLWLGVEWDNPDRGKHDGSHEGVCYFTCRHPTGGSFVRPKKVSFGVNFLTAVKLRYELCLDEALGEEVKISTKTVKMVGFESIMEKQRMDNLTEIALVNCEVNNRLSITSSPSSLSHAFSRLRVLTLNNCSITWSQVLDCAPMWPNIEELFLNDNSITELQRPTDVLQGLKVLDLSNNSLVQESVPQISNLSRLEVLNLSSTGMSSIQFSDALPGTKTEMFPALKIFLLDDNKINEWAVISELEKLKSLVQLSCLRNPLMDLEKNRETTHQLLIACISQLKIVNRCEVCVHQH
;
A
#
# COMPACT_ATOMS: atom_id res chain seq x y z
N MET A 1 7.22 21.72 9.80
CA MET A 1 6.12 21.56 8.82
C MET A 1 6.76 21.59 7.45
N PRO A 2 6.39 20.69 6.53
CA PRO A 2 6.96 20.69 5.18
C PRO A 2 6.60 21.95 4.39
N GLU A 3 7.46 22.37 3.46
CA GLU A 3 7.17 23.50 2.54
C GLU A 3 6.02 23.16 1.58
N ASP A 4 5.89 21.89 1.21
CA ASP A 4 4.87 21.32 0.33
C ASP A 4 3.63 20.81 1.10
N ALA A 5 3.31 21.39 2.25
CA ALA A 5 2.29 20.81 3.15
C ALA A 5 0.88 20.69 2.53
N VAL A 6 0.50 21.51 1.55
CA VAL A 6 -0.79 21.40 0.86
C VAL A 6 -0.86 20.13 0.01
N GLY A 7 -1.97 19.40 0.11
CA GLY A 7 -2.17 18.09 -0.52
C GLY A 7 -1.66 16.92 0.32
N ARG A 8 -0.87 17.18 1.38
CA ARG A 8 -0.29 16.12 2.21
C ARG A 8 -1.28 15.57 3.23
N ARG A 9 -1.14 14.28 3.49
CA ARG A 9 -1.87 13.54 4.53
C ARG A 9 -1.32 13.87 5.91
N VAL A 10 -2.22 14.04 6.87
CA VAL A 10 -1.92 14.33 8.26
C VAL A 10 -2.81 13.50 9.19
N PHE A 11 -2.34 13.37 10.42
CA PHE A 11 -3.07 12.74 11.51
C PHE A 11 -3.10 13.64 12.72
N CYS A 12 -4.25 13.65 13.38
CA CYS A 12 -4.49 14.47 14.55
C CYS A 12 -5.53 13.77 15.43
N ASP A 13 -5.15 13.46 16.66
CA ASP A 13 -6.06 12.93 17.69
C ASP A 13 -6.86 11.69 17.23
N GLY A 14 -6.21 10.73 16.56
CA GLY A 14 -6.86 9.49 16.11
C GLY A 14 -7.47 9.55 14.70
N GLU A 15 -7.52 10.73 14.09
CA GLU A 15 -8.23 10.96 12.83
C GLU A 15 -7.30 11.41 11.71
N ARG A 16 -7.62 10.97 10.49
CA ARG A 16 -6.83 11.24 9.27
C ARG A 16 -7.49 12.31 8.41
N GLY A 17 -6.67 13.14 7.79
CA GLY A 17 -7.12 14.17 6.87
C GLY A 17 -6.06 14.61 5.88
N THR A 18 -6.46 15.47 4.97
CA THR A 18 -5.62 16.06 3.92
C THR A 18 -5.52 17.56 4.14
N VAL A 19 -4.31 18.09 4.18
CA VAL A 19 -4.09 19.54 4.24
C VAL A 19 -4.53 20.15 2.91
N ARG A 20 -5.48 21.09 2.96
CA ARG A 20 -5.98 21.84 1.81
C ARG A 20 -5.51 23.29 1.78
N TYR A 21 -5.12 23.84 2.93
CA TYR A 21 -4.68 25.21 3.07
C TYR A 21 -3.58 25.34 4.11
N VAL A 22 -2.62 26.24 3.85
CA VAL A 22 -1.55 26.60 4.79
C VAL A 22 -1.47 28.13 4.79
N GLY A 23 -1.73 28.76 5.92
CA GLY A 23 -1.67 30.22 6.00
C GLY A 23 -2.31 30.82 7.24
N THR A 24 -2.51 32.13 7.21
CA THR A 24 -3.17 32.88 8.28
C THR A 24 -4.68 32.87 8.08
N VAL A 25 -5.43 32.88 9.18
CA VAL A 25 -6.91 32.85 9.17
C VAL A 25 -7.42 33.98 10.06
N PRO A 26 -7.51 35.23 9.56
CA PRO A 26 -8.02 36.36 10.34
C PRO A 26 -9.41 36.09 10.94
N PRO A 27 -9.72 36.63 12.13
CA PRO A 27 -8.88 37.51 12.96
C PRO A 27 -7.83 36.76 13.79
N THR A 28 -7.76 35.43 13.70
CA THR A 28 -6.83 34.63 14.49
C THR A 28 -5.38 34.84 14.04
N THR A 29 -4.45 34.80 14.99
CA THR A 29 -3.02 35.00 14.72
C THR A 29 -2.28 33.68 14.49
N GLY A 30 -1.16 33.78 13.76
CA GLY A 30 -0.26 32.66 13.50
C GLY A 30 -0.71 31.75 12.36
N LEU A 31 0.10 30.73 12.11
CA LEU A 31 -0.08 29.78 11.03
C LEU A 31 -1.15 28.72 11.38
N TRP A 32 -1.97 28.39 10.40
CA TRP A 32 -2.99 27.35 10.45
C TRP A 32 -2.90 26.42 9.25
N LEU A 33 -3.29 25.19 9.49
CA LEU A 33 -3.55 24.19 8.46
C LEU A 33 -5.06 24.06 8.30
N GLY A 34 -5.59 24.36 7.13
CA GLY A 34 -6.92 23.91 6.74
C GLY A 34 -6.83 22.45 6.36
N VAL A 35 -7.48 21.57 7.13
CA VAL A 35 -7.48 20.12 6.94
C VAL A 35 -8.88 19.67 6.59
N GLU A 36 -9.03 18.92 5.50
CA GLU A 36 -10.24 18.16 5.18
C GLU A 36 -10.08 16.74 5.74
N TRP A 37 -10.95 16.34 6.66
CA TRP A 37 -10.91 15.01 7.28
C TRP A 37 -11.52 13.95 6.36
N ASP A 38 -11.04 12.71 6.51
CA ASP A 38 -11.69 11.58 5.85
C ASP A 38 -13.03 11.25 6.52
N ASN A 39 -13.06 11.32 7.85
CA ASN A 39 -14.27 11.24 8.64
C ASN A 39 -14.95 12.63 8.68
N PRO A 40 -16.09 12.84 7.99
CA PRO A 40 -16.74 14.15 7.95
C PRO A 40 -17.29 14.61 9.30
N ASP A 41 -17.52 13.69 10.24
CA ASP A 41 -18.03 14.00 11.60
C ASP A 41 -16.95 14.63 12.49
N ARG A 42 -15.67 14.44 12.13
CA ARG A 42 -14.53 15.02 12.84
C ARG A 42 -14.30 16.50 12.50
N GLY A 43 -14.79 16.95 11.35
CA GLY A 43 -14.63 18.34 10.94
C GLY A 43 -15.65 19.27 11.60
N LYS A 44 -15.60 20.55 11.24
CA LYS A 44 -16.38 21.63 11.87
C LYS A 44 -17.03 22.58 10.85
N HIS A 45 -16.48 22.68 9.66
CA HIS A 45 -16.89 23.67 8.65
C HIS A 45 -16.58 23.18 7.23
N ASP A 46 -17.00 23.94 6.22
CA ASP A 46 -16.84 23.62 4.80
C ASP A 46 -15.49 24.06 4.21
N GLY A 47 -14.68 24.75 5.02
CA GLY A 47 -13.39 25.34 4.65
C GLY A 47 -13.40 26.87 4.65
N SER A 48 -14.53 27.47 5.07
CA SER A 48 -14.68 28.90 5.30
C SER A 48 -14.51 29.28 6.77
N HIS A 49 -14.04 30.50 7.03
CA HIS A 49 -14.05 31.14 8.34
C HIS A 49 -14.40 32.62 8.20
N GLU A 50 -15.34 33.12 9.01
CA GLU A 50 -15.79 34.52 8.99
C GLU A 50 -16.15 35.05 7.59
N GLY A 51 -16.85 34.22 6.79
CA GLY A 51 -17.28 34.57 5.44
C GLY A 51 -16.20 34.49 4.35
N VAL A 52 -14.95 34.16 4.70
CA VAL A 52 -13.85 33.95 3.75
C VAL A 52 -13.67 32.45 3.51
N CYS A 53 -13.71 32.04 2.24
CA CYS A 53 -13.44 30.67 1.83
C CYS A 53 -11.94 30.47 1.59
N TYR A 54 -11.30 29.57 2.33
CA TYR A 54 -9.87 29.26 2.22
C TYR A 54 -9.61 27.99 1.41
N PHE A 55 -10.52 27.02 1.50
CA PHE A 55 -10.51 25.77 0.77
C PHE A 55 -11.92 25.20 0.71
N THR A 56 -12.15 24.21 -0.15
CA THR A 56 -13.43 23.51 -0.25
C THR A 56 -13.30 22.09 0.31
N CYS A 57 -14.39 21.60 0.90
CA CYS A 57 -14.51 20.23 1.41
C CYS A 57 -15.55 19.45 0.62
N ARG A 58 -15.40 18.13 0.59
CA ARG A 58 -16.42 17.20 0.05
C ARG A 58 -17.71 17.18 0.88
N HIS A 59 -17.60 17.49 2.18
CA HIS A 59 -18.72 17.54 3.11
C HIS A 59 -18.83 18.93 3.77
N PRO A 60 -20.02 19.49 4.03
CA PRO A 60 -20.20 20.81 4.63
C PRO A 60 -19.57 20.97 6.02
N THR A 61 -19.32 19.86 6.71
CA THR A 61 -18.64 19.83 8.01
C THR A 61 -17.26 19.18 7.94
N GLY A 62 -16.74 18.84 6.76
CA GLY A 62 -15.53 18.01 6.66
C GLY A 62 -14.21 18.72 7.00
N GLY A 63 -14.21 20.05 7.10
CA GLY A 63 -13.01 20.87 7.27
C GLY A 63 -12.72 21.28 8.71
N SER A 64 -11.45 21.49 9.05
CA SER A 64 -11.01 22.14 10.30
C SER A 64 -9.75 22.95 10.11
N PHE A 65 -9.62 24.07 10.81
CA PHE A 65 -8.33 24.73 11.02
C PHE A 65 -7.61 24.15 12.23
N VAL A 66 -6.40 23.61 12.01
CA VAL A 66 -5.57 22.97 13.06
C VAL A 66 -4.21 23.66 13.14
N ARG A 67 -3.65 23.73 14.36
CA ARG A 67 -2.29 24.23 14.56
C ARG A 67 -1.26 23.20 14.04
N PRO A 68 -0.21 23.63 13.31
CA PRO A 68 0.82 22.72 12.81
C PRO A 68 1.46 21.81 13.87
N LYS A 69 1.54 22.26 15.12
CA LYS A 69 2.11 21.48 16.24
C LYS A 69 1.24 20.32 16.71
N LYS A 70 -0.06 20.33 16.39
CA LYS A 70 -1.01 19.27 16.77
C LYS A 70 -1.12 18.15 15.73
N VAL A 71 -0.58 18.37 14.54
CA VAL A 71 -0.68 17.39 13.45
C VAL A 71 0.63 16.63 13.29
N SER A 72 0.52 15.33 13.05
CA SER A 72 1.57 14.47 12.54
C SER A 72 1.51 14.46 11.03
N PHE A 73 2.65 14.64 10.36
CA PHE A 73 2.80 14.38 8.92
C PHE A 73 3.30 12.96 8.64
N GLY A 74 3.41 12.12 9.68
CA GLY A 74 4.05 10.81 9.62
C GLY A 74 5.56 10.84 9.86
N VAL A 75 6.15 9.65 9.85
CA VAL A 75 7.58 9.39 10.03
C VAL A 75 8.14 8.63 8.82
N ASN A 76 9.45 8.70 8.58
CA ASN A 76 10.05 7.88 7.51
C ASN A 76 10.07 6.39 7.89
N PHE A 77 10.22 5.52 6.88
CA PHE A 77 10.28 4.06 7.08
C PHE A 77 11.31 3.68 8.16
N LEU A 78 12.52 4.24 8.12
CA LEU A 78 13.57 3.93 9.09
C LEU A 78 13.19 4.36 10.51
N THR A 79 12.58 5.53 10.69
CA THR A 79 12.07 6.02 11.97
C THR A 79 10.93 5.13 12.45
N ALA A 80 10.04 4.68 11.57
CA ALA A 80 8.97 3.74 11.94
C ALA A 80 9.54 2.40 12.43
N VAL A 81 10.53 1.84 11.73
CA VAL A 81 11.25 0.64 12.18
C VAL A 81 11.93 0.88 13.53
N LYS A 82 12.65 2.00 13.69
CA LYS A 82 13.33 2.32 14.95
C LYS A 82 12.37 2.44 16.13
N LEU A 83 11.27 3.15 15.95
CA LEU A 83 10.23 3.30 16.97
C LEU A 83 9.57 1.96 17.32
N ARG A 84 9.27 1.14 16.29
CA ARG A 84 8.57 -0.15 16.48
C ARG A 84 9.40 -1.19 17.20
N TYR A 85 10.72 -1.18 17.00
CA TYR A 85 11.66 -2.16 17.54
C TYR A 85 12.54 -1.58 18.66
N GLU A 86 12.15 -0.43 19.23
CA GLU A 86 12.83 0.23 20.36
C GLU A 86 14.34 0.40 20.14
N LEU A 87 14.74 0.68 18.91
CA LEU A 87 16.14 0.99 18.60
C LEU A 87 16.42 2.41 19.13
N CYS A 88 17.27 2.50 20.17
CA CYS A 88 17.60 3.74 20.89
C CYS A 88 17.79 4.94 19.93
N LEU A 89 17.15 6.05 20.29
CA LEU A 89 16.94 7.22 19.42
C LEU A 89 18.02 8.32 19.55
N ASP A 90 19.11 8.06 20.26
CA ASP A 90 20.23 9.00 20.29
C ASP A 90 21.18 8.69 19.13
N GLU A 91 21.49 9.73 18.33
CA GLU A 91 22.36 9.74 17.14
C GLU A 91 21.73 9.46 15.76
N ALA A 92 20.47 9.87 15.50
CA ALA A 92 19.90 9.77 14.15
C ALA A 92 19.31 11.07 13.56
N LEU A 93 19.51 12.21 14.21
CA LEU A 93 19.23 13.53 13.62
C LEU A 93 20.49 14.38 13.72
N GLY A 94 21.40 14.17 12.77
CA GLY A 94 22.40 15.17 12.43
C GLY A 94 21.68 16.39 11.83
N GLU A 95 21.17 17.28 12.66
CA GLU A 95 21.03 18.67 12.28
C GLU A 95 22.43 19.31 12.36
N GLU A 96 22.98 19.72 11.22
CA GLU A 96 24.08 20.67 11.20
C GLU A 96 23.58 22.03 11.71
N VAL A 97 23.71 22.28 13.02
CA VAL A 97 23.63 23.65 13.55
C VAL A 97 25.01 24.29 13.37
N LYS A 98 25.09 25.25 12.45
CA LYS A 98 26.27 26.11 12.27
C LYS A 98 26.61 26.84 13.57
N ILE A 99 27.71 26.44 14.21
CA ILE A 99 28.44 27.30 15.14
C ILE A 99 29.91 27.32 14.68
N SER A 100 30.37 28.53 14.37
CA SER A 100 31.73 29.01 14.15
C SER A 100 32.88 27.98 14.17
N THR A 101 33.56 27.88 13.01
CA THR A 101 34.97 27.48 12.83
C THR A 101 35.39 26.09 13.32
N LYS A 102 35.03 25.03 12.57
CA LYS A 102 35.93 23.95 12.11
C LYS A 102 35.16 22.91 11.28
N THR A 103 35.66 22.59 10.09
CA THR A 103 35.23 21.44 9.29
C THR A 103 35.72 20.15 9.95
N VAL A 104 34.80 19.28 10.35
CA VAL A 104 35.11 17.96 10.93
C VAL A 104 34.82 16.87 9.91
N LYS A 105 35.83 16.03 9.65
CA LYS A 105 35.71 14.81 8.83
C LYS A 105 34.67 13.87 9.47
N MET A 106 33.73 13.38 8.66
CA MET A 106 32.84 12.27 9.04
C MET A 106 33.66 10.99 9.23
N VAL A 107 34.06 10.73 10.46
CA VAL A 107 34.50 9.41 10.92
C VAL A 107 33.63 9.11 12.13
N GLY A 108 32.70 8.16 11.99
CA GLY A 108 31.74 7.84 13.05
C GLY A 108 30.44 7.15 12.65
N PHE A 109 30.30 6.65 11.41
CA PHE A 109 29.14 5.82 11.02
C PHE A 109 29.25 4.35 11.49
N GLU A 110 30.25 3.99 12.30
CA GLU A 110 30.57 2.58 12.60
C GLU A 110 30.50 2.13 14.07
N SER A 111 30.20 2.99 15.05
CA SER A 111 30.42 2.62 16.46
C SER A 111 29.20 2.52 17.38
N ILE A 112 27.99 2.94 17.00
CA ILE A 112 26.84 3.00 17.96
C ILE A 112 25.52 2.51 17.32
N MET A 113 25.60 1.59 16.36
CA MET A 113 24.48 0.74 15.96
C MET A 113 24.92 -0.68 16.26
N GLU A 114 24.35 -1.31 17.27
CA GLU A 114 24.61 -2.72 17.58
C GLU A 114 24.39 -3.58 16.32
N LYS A 115 25.53 -3.92 15.70
CA LYS A 115 25.78 -4.71 14.50
C LYS A 115 25.19 -6.14 14.50
N GLN A 116 24.27 -6.45 15.43
CA GLN A 116 23.72 -7.80 15.61
C GLN A 116 22.20 -7.91 15.46
N ARG A 117 21.42 -6.82 15.51
CA ARG A 117 19.94 -6.92 15.48
C ARG A 117 19.28 -6.60 14.13
N MET A 118 19.74 -5.59 13.37
CA MET A 118 19.12 -5.26 12.06
C MET A 118 19.48 -6.28 10.97
N ASP A 119 20.74 -6.71 10.89
CA ASP A 119 21.23 -7.63 9.84
C ASP A 119 20.56 -9.03 9.90
N ASN A 120 19.88 -9.35 11.01
CA ASN A 120 19.18 -10.63 11.21
C ASN A 120 17.66 -10.53 11.01
N LEU A 121 17.09 -9.35 10.75
CA LEU A 121 15.65 -9.21 10.55
C LEU A 121 15.25 -9.82 9.20
N THR A 122 14.66 -11.01 9.26
CA THR A 122 14.02 -11.65 8.12
C THR A 122 12.60 -11.16 7.90
N GLU A 123 11.98 -10.59 8.93
CA GLU A 123 10.60 -10.14 8.92
C GLU A 123 10.48 -8.80 9.66
N ILE A 124 9.77 -7.86 9.04
CA ILE A 124 9.43 -6.58 9.66
C ILE A 124 7.91 -6.39 9.56
N ALA A 125 7.28 -5.94 10.63
CA ALA A 125 5.85 -5.63 10.64
C ALA A 125 5.58 -4.26 11.23
N LEU A 126 5.23 -3.32 10.35
CA LEU A 126 4.73 -2.00 10.66
C LEU A 126 3.23 -1.99 10.38
N VAL A 127 2.43 -1.92 11.44
CA VAL A 127 0.97 -1.90 11.35
C VAL A 127 0.47 -0.67 12.08
N ASN A 128 -0.43 0.07 11.45
CA ASN A 128 -0.93 1.35 11.98
C ASN A 128 0.19 2.38 12.23
N CYS A 129 1.33 2.25 11.54
CA CYS A 129 2.42 3.21 11.62
C CYS A 129 2.19 4.28 10.56
N GLU A 130 2.24 5.54 10.95
CA GLU A 130 2.10 6.65 10.00
C GLU A 130 3.39 6.83 9.21
N VAL A 131 3.71 5.88 8.34
CA VAL A 131 4.91 5.92 7.47
C VAL A 131 4.75 6.98 6.35
N ASN A 132 3.78 7.87 6.53
CA ASN A 132 3.45 8.92 5.59
C ASN A 132 4.61 9.90 5.44
N ASN A 133 4.85 10.26 4.18
CA ASN A 133 5.50 11.48 3.78
C ASN A 133 6.99 11.65 4.04
N ARG A 134 7.71 10.59 4.44
CA ARG A 134 9.14 10.53 4.13
C ARG A 134 9.59 9.13 3.70
N LEU A 135 9.48 8.89 2.41
CA LEU A 135 10.56 8.20 1.70
C LEU A 135 11.50 9.20 1.03
N SER A 136 11.56 10.42 1.56
CA SER A 136 12.81 11.18 1.51
C SER A 136 13.79 10.46 2.44
N ILE A 137 14.30 9.35 1.92
CA ILE A 137 15.49 8.70 2.42
C ILE A 137 16.60 9.74 2.31
N THR A 138 17.44 9.78 3.32
CA THR A 138 18.80 10.29 3.28
C THR A 138 19.45 10.01 1.92
N SER A 139 19.40 10.94 0.97
CA SER A 139 20.08 10.98 -0.35
C SER A 139 20.06 9.73 -1.29
N SER A 140 19.76 8.50 -0.84
CA SER A 140 19.83 7.25 -1.61
C SER A 140 19.26 6.02 -0.85
N PRO A 141 18.04 5.54 -1.18
CA PRO A 141 17.45 4.27 -0.70
C PRO A 141 18.40 3.06 -0.73
N SER A 142 19.16 2.94 -1.81
CA SER A 142 20.07 1.81 -2.05
C SER A 142 21.21 1.72 -1.04
N SER A 143 21.56 2.81 -0.36
CA SER A 143 22.62 2.81 0.67
C SER A 143 22.26 1.96 1.89
N LEU A 144 20.97 1.72 2.12
CA LEU A 144 20.48 0.87 3.22
C LEU A 144 20.20 -0.58 2.80
N SER A 145 20.44 -0.94 1.53
CA SER A 145 20.20 -2.29 0.99
C SER A 145 20.94 -3.38 1.76
N HIS A 146 22.13 -3.09 2.27
CA HIS A 146 22.92 -4.03 3.06
C HIS A 146 22.24 -4.38 4.39
N ALA A 147 21.69 -3.38 5.08
CA ALA A 147 21.06 -3.53 6.39
C ALA A 147 19.78 -4.37 6.37
N PHE A 148 19.05 -4.37 5.24
CA PHE A 148 17.84 -5.19 5.06
C PHE A 148 18.04 -6.31 4.04
N SER A 149 19.28 -6.72 3.78
CA SER A 149 19.60 -7.77 2.81
C SER A 149 18.99 -9.15 3.16
N ARG A 150 18.72 -9.39 4.45
CA ARG A 150 18.07 -10.61 4.94
C ARG A 150 16.55 -10.52 5.02
N LEU A 151 15.96 -9.33 4.85
CA LEU A 151 14.52 -9.15 4.90
C LEU A 151 13.85 -9.97 3.78
N ARG A 152 12.82 -10.73 4.14
CA ARG A 152 12.01 -11.59 3.26
C ARG A 152 10.54 -11.23 3.35
N VAL A 153 10.06 -10.87 4.53
CA VAL A 153 8.67 -10.50 4.76
C VAL A 153 8.59 -9.05 5.26
N LEU A 154 7.80 -8.22 4.59
CA LEU A 154 7.48 -6.88 5.08
C LEU A 154 5.97 -6.66 5.10
N THR A 155 5.47 -6.30 6.27
CA THR A 155 4.10 -5.86 6.47
C THR A 155 4.09 -4.35 6.71
N LEU A 156 3.36 -3.60 5.87
CA LEU A 156 3.13 -2.16 5.99
C LEU A 156 1.63 -1.84 6.02
N ASN A 157 0.87 -2.60 6.80
CA ASN A 157 -0.59 -2.52 6.79
C ASN A 157 -1.07 -1.23 7.46
N ASN A 158 -2.09 -0.60 6.86
CA ASN A 158 -2.70 0.61 7.38
C ASN A 158 -1.69 1.75 7.68
N CYS A 159 -0.72 1.93 6.79
CA CYS A 159 0.32 2.96 6.89
C CYS A 159 0.02 4.22 6.03
N SER A 160 -1.10 4.24 5.31
CA SER A 160 -1.49 5.25 4.28
C SER A 160 -0.46 5.48 3.17
N ILE A 161 0.35 4.47 2.88
CA ILE A 161 1.35 4.52 1.81
C ILE A 161 0.71 4.38 0.42
N THR A 162 1.37 4.95 -0.58
CA THR A 162 1.06 4.76 -2.01
C THR A 162 2.00 3.75 -2.66
N TRP A 163 1.66 3.23 -3.84
CA TRP A 163 2.55 2.31 -4.56
C TRP A 163 3.86 2.97 -5.01
N SER A 164 3.80 4.21 -5.50
CA SER A 164 5.01 4.97 -5.84
C SER A 164 5.95 5.07 -4.67
N GLN A 165 5.42 5.30 -3.46
CA GLN A 165 6.22 5.28 -2.25
C GLN A 165 6.82 3.90 -2.01
N VAL A 166 6.03 2.82 -2.09
CA VAL A 166 6.58 1.45 -2.00
C VAL A 166 7.77 1.25 -2.93
N LEU A 167 7.67 1.68 -4.21
CA LEU A 167 8.76 1.61 -5.19
C LEU A 167 9.98 2.45 -4.81
N ASP A 168 9.78 3.64 -4.23
CA ASP A 168 10.87 4.53 -3.81
C ASP A 168 11.73 3.92 -2.69
N CYS A 169 11.12 3.25 -1.70
CA CYS A 169 11.91 2.46 -0.73
C CYS A 169 12.31 1.09 -1.26
N ALA A 170 11.85 0.68 -2.44
CA ALA A 170 12.07 -0.67 -2.87
C ALA A 170 13.55 -1.09 -3.09
N PRO A 171 14.50 -0.18 -3.31
CA PRO A 171 15.92 -0.54 -3.30
C PRO A 171 16.46 -0.92 -1.91
N MET A 172 15.74 -0.65 -0.82
CA MET A 172 16.20 -0.96 0.55
C MET A 172 16.08 -2.45 0.88
N TRP A 173 15.12 -3.18 0.32
CA TRP A 173 14.79 -4.58 0.66
C TRP A 173 15.05 -5.54 -0.52
N PRO A 174 16.30 -5.66 -0.99
CA PRO A 174 16.62 -6.26 -2.30
C PRO A 174 16.16 -7.71 -2.47
N ASN A 175 15.91 -8.43 -1.38
CA ASN A 175 15.56 -9.84 -1.38
C ASN A 175 14.14 -10.14 -0.84
N ILE A 176 13.24 -9.15 -0.87
CA ILE A 176 11.87 -9.33 -0.39
C ILE A 176 11.11 -10.40 -1.19
N GLU A 177 10.40 -11.26 -0.47
CA GLU A 177 9.61 -12.37 -1.02
C GLU A 177 8.11 -12.20 -0.72
N GLU A 178 7.76 -11.60 0.43
CA GLU A 178 6.37 -11.39 0.83
C GLU A 178 6.15 -9.93 1.25
N LEU A 179 5.13 -9.32 0.67
CA LEU A 179 4.80 -7.92 0.88
C LEU A 179 3.32 -7.76 1.16
N PHE A 180 3.00 -7.32 2.38
CA PHE A 180 1.64 -7.08 2.84
C PHE A 180 1.40 -5.58 2.95
N LEU A 181 0.44 -5.08 2.17
CA LEU A 181 0.12 -3.67 2.00
C LEU A 181 -1.37 -3.40 2.19
N ASN A 182 -2.08 -4.24 2.95
CA ASN A 182 -3.52 -4.09 3.10
C ASN A 182 -3.89 -2.82 3.88
N ASP A 183 -5.09 -2.29 3.59
CA ASP A 183 -5.66 -1.11 4.23
C ASP A 183 -4.85 0.19 4.02
N ASN A 184 -4.24 0.36 2.85
CA ASN A 184 -3.43 1.53 2.51
C ASN A 184 -4.16 2.50 1.56
N SER A 185 -3.42 3.46 1.01
CA SER A 185 -3.92 4.43 0.04
C SER A 185 -3.37 4.14 -1.36
N ILE A 186 -3.23 2.86 -1.70
CA ILE A 186 -2.75 2.44 -3.02
C ILE A 186 -3.92 2.48 -3.99
N THR A 187 -3.88 3.39 -4.94
CA THR A 187 -4.94 3.55 -5.94
C THR A 187 -4.49 3.14 -7.34
N GLU A 188 -3.21 3.28 -7.63
CA GLU A 188 -2.63 2.95 -8.93
C GLU A 188 -1.34 2.15 -8.73
N LEU A 189 -1.12 1.22 -9.65
CA LEU A 189 0.10 0.42 -9.70
C LEU A 189 0.94 0.87 -10.89
N GLN A 190 2.24 1.00 -10.65
CA GLN A 190 3.25 1.35 -11.63
C GLN A 190 4.21 0.16 -11.75
N ARG A 191 4.83 -0.02 -12.92
CA ARG A 191 5.72 -1.15 -13.13
C ARG A 191 6.92 -1.10 -12.18
N PRO A 192 7.18 -2.16 -11.39
CA PRO A 192 8.36 -2.25 -10.54
C PRO A 192 9.60 -2.58 -11.39
N THR A 193 10.29 -1.56 -11.89
CA THR A 193 11.52 -1.73 -12.69
C THR A 193 12.70 -2.01 -11.77
N ASP A 194 13.40 -3.14 -11.99
CA ASP A 194 14.59 -3.58 -11.24
C ASP A 194 14.42 -3.74 -9.72
N VAL A 195 13.20 -3.65 -9.22
CA VAL A 195 12.85 -3.84 -7.80
C VAL A 195 11.78 -4.92 -7.68
N LEU A 196 11.66 -5.52 -6.48
CA LEU A 196 10.62 -6.51 -6.14
C LEU A 196 10.60 -7.77 -7.05
N GLN A 197 11.64 -8.04 -7.85
CA GLN A 197 11.65 -9.18 -8.79
C GLN A 197 11.68 -10.55 -8.09
N GLY A 198 12.01 -10.58 -6.80
CA GLY A 198 11.96 -11.77 -5.95
C GLY A 198 10.59 -12.08 -5.36
N LEU A 199 9.60 -11.19 -5.52
CA LEU A 199 8.34 -11.23 -4.80
C LEU A 199 7.49 -12.45 -5.20
N LYS A 200 7.03 -13.19 -4.19
CA LYS A 200 6.18 -14.38 -4.29
C LYS A 200 4.77 -14.13 -3.76
N VAL A 201 4.62 -13.30 -2.72
CA VAL A 201 3.33 -12.97 -2.12
C VAL A 201 3.16 -11.47 -2.12
N LEU A 202 2.03 -11.00 -2.66
CA LEU A 202 1.62 -9.60 -2.62
C LEU A 202 0.19 -9.48 -2.14
N ASP A 203 0.00 -8.84 -1.00
CA ASP A 203 -1.32 -8.48 -0.48
C ASP A 203 -1.59 -6.99 -0.67
N LEU A 204 -2.55 -6.67 -1.54
CA LEU A 204 -3.05 -5.32 -1.80
C LEU A 204 -4.50 -5.16 -1.35
N SER A 205 -5.03 -6.07 -0.52
CA SER A 205 -6.43 -6.04 -0.13
C SER A 205 -6.81 -4.74 0.59
N ASN A 206 -8.09 -4.36 0.51
CA ASN A 206 -8.59 -3.10 1.07
C ASN A 206 -7.85 -1.85 0.54
N ASN A 207 -7.49 -1.84 -0.74
CA ASN A 207 -6.97 -0.67 -1.46
C ASN A 207 -7.85 -0.40 -2.68
N SER A 208 -8.36 0.82 -2.84
CA SER A 208 -9.26 1.14 -3.97
C SER A 208 -8.49 1.30 -5.28
N LEU A 209 -8.23 0.20 -5.97
CA LEU A 209 -7.38 0.15 -7.15
C LEU A 209 -8.12 0.55 -8.43
N VAL A 210 -7.40 1.27 -9.29
CA VAL A 210 -7.74 1.46 -10.70
C VAL A 210 -7.41 0.15 -11.43
N GLN A 211 -8.43 -0.49 -12.02
CA GLN A 211 -8.35 -1.85 -12.55
C GLN A 211 -7.32 -1.98 -13.69
N GLU A 212 -7.22 -0.95 -14.53
CA GLU A 212 -6.28 -0.84 -15.66
C GLU A 212 -4.81 -0.79 -15.21
N SER A 213 -4.55 -0.52 -13.93
CA SER A 213 -3.20 -0.49 -13.38
C SER A 213 -2.68 -1.87 -12.96
N VAL A 214 -3.55 -2.85 -12.70
CA VAL A 214 -3.16 -4.21 -12.27
C VAL A 214 -2.19 -4.90 -13.25
N PRO A 215 -2.38 -4.80 -14.58
CA PRO A 215 -1.41 -5.29 -15.56
C PRO A 215 0.02 -4.79 -15.38
N GLN A 216 0.24 -3.62 -14.75
CA GLN A 216 1.58 -3.03 -14.60
C GLN A 216 2.52 -3.87 -13.73
N ILE A 217 1.96 -4.70 -12.83
CA ILE A 217 2.74 -5.61 -11.97
C ILE A 217 2.82 -7.04 -12.53
N SER A 218 2.27 -7.30 -13.71
CA SER A 218 2.26 -8.64 -14.32
C SER A 218 3.65 -9.23 -14.60
N ASN A 219 4.67 -8.37 -14.70
CA ASN A 219 6.07 -8.76 -14.92
C ASN A 219 6.76 -9.29 -13.65
N LEU A 220 6.08 -9.32 -12.50
CA LEU A 220 6.56 -10.01 -11.30
C LEU A 220 6.53 -11.52 -11.53
N SER A 221 7.53 -12.02 -12.25
CA SER A 221 7.60 -13.39 -12.79
C SER A 221 7.61 -14.50 -11.73
N ARG A 222 7.89 -14.16 -10.47
CA ARG A 222 7.91 -15.09 -9.32
C ARG A 222 6.68 -14.98 -8.44
N LEU A 223 5.72 -14.10 -8.75
CA LEU A 223 4.55 -13.87 -7.92
C LEU A 223 3.64 -15.09 -7.97
N GLU A 224 3.48 -15.76 -6.84
CA GLU A 224 2.68 -16.97 -6.69
C GLU A 224 1.32 -16.69 -6.04
N VAL A 225 1.24 -15.68 -5.18
CA VAL A 225 0.03 -15.30 -4.45
C VAL A 225 -0.23 -13.81 -4.64
N LEU A 226 -1.42 -13.50 -5.14
CA LEU A 226 -1.89 -12.13 -5.28
C LEU A 226 -3.25 -11.99 -4.59
N ASN A 227 -3.33 -11.10 -3.61
CA ASN A 227 -4.58 -10.76 -2.95
C ASN A 227 -5.05 -9.37 -3.37
N LEU A 228 -6.16 -9.33 -4.11
CA LEU A 228 -6.88 -8.12 -4.52
C LEU A 228 -8.28 -8.08 -3.90
N SER A 229 -8.49 -8.70 -2.75
CA SER A 229 -9.79 -8.68 -2.07
C SER A 229 -10.17 -7.25 -1.63
N SER A 230 -11.44 -6.88 -1.72
CA SER A 230 -11.91 -5.52 -1.34
C SER A 230 -11.19 -4.38 -2.08
N THR A 231 -10.79 -4.58 -3.33
CA THR A 231 -10.12 -3.54 -4.12
C THR A 231 -11.03 -2.84 -5.13
N GLY A 232 -12.27 -3.31 -5.24
CA GLY A 232 -13.28 -2.74 -6.13
C GLY A 232 -13.22 -3.28 -7.56
N MET A 233 -12.51 -4.40 -7.79
CA MET A 233 -12.40 -5.05 -9.09
C MET A 233 -13.78 -5.42 -9.62
N SER A 234 -14.07 -5.09 -10.88
CA SER A 234 -15.27 -5.57 -11.58
C SER A 234 -14.93 -6.29 -12.87
N SER A 235 -13.76 -6.02 -13.45
CA SER A 235 -13.26 -6.61 -14.67
C SER A 235 -11.78 -6.95 -14.51
N ILE A 236 -11.37 -8.04 -15.16
CA ILE A 236 -9.98 -8.48 -15.30
C ILE A 236 -9.85 -8.88 -16.76
N GLN A 237 -8.81 -8.40 -17.45
CA GLN A 237 -8.56 -8.69 -18.86
C GLN A 237 -7.07 -8.88 -19.12
N PHE A 238 -6.73 -9.88 -19.93
CA PHE A 238 -5.37 -10.15 -20.39
C PHE A 238 -5.28 -9.87 -21.89
N SER A 239 -4.85 -8.66 -22.24
CA SER A 239 -4.85 -8.16 -23.63
C SER A 239 -3.81 -8.82 -24.54
N ASP A 240 -2.83 -9.52 -23.97
CA ASP A 240 -1.78 -10.24 -24.69
C ASP A 240 -2.22 -11.61 -25.21
N ALA A 241 -3.40 -12.09 -24.79
CA ALA A 241 -3.91 -13.42 -25.14
C ALA A 241 -5.33 -13.35 -25.71
N LEU A 242 -5.54 -14.04 -26.83
CA LEU A 242 -6.86 -14.25 -27.43
C LEU A 242 -7.69 -15.24 -26.59
N PRO A 243 -9.03 -15.25 -26.73
CA PRO A 243 -9.88 -16.26 -26.10
C PRO A 243 -9.39 -17.69 -26.40
N GLY A 244 -9.29 -18.53 -25.36
CA GLY A 244 -8.78 -19.91 -25.48
C GLY A 244 -7.25 -20.06 -25.51
N THR A 245 -6.49 -18.96 -25.44
CA THR A 245 -5.02 -19.00 -25.33
C THR A 245 -4.55 -18.57 -23.94
N LYS A 246 -3.33 -18.95 -23.55
CA LYS A 246 -2.77 -18.59 -22.24
C LYS A 246 -2.02 -17.25 -22.32
N THR A 247 -2.11 -16.44 -21.27
CA THR A 247 -1.39 -15.16 -21.14
C THR A 247 0.05 -15.36 -20.65
N GLU A 248 0.97 -14.48 -21.03
CA GLU A 248 2.32 -14.38 -20.44
C GLU A 248 2.33 -13.53 -19.17
N MET A 249 1.23 -12.84 -18.86
CA MET A 249 1.06 -12.07 -17.64
C MET A 249 0.95 -13.00 -16.42
N PHE A 250 1.62 -12.63 -15.32
CA PHE A 250 1.60 -13.40 -14.06
C PHE A 250 1.94 -14.89 -14.24
N PRO A 251 3.10 -15.23 -14.83
CA PRO A 251 3.40 -16.59 -15.28
C PRO A 251 3.44 -17.63 -14.15
N ALA A 252 3.76 -17.21 -12.92
CA ALA A 252 3.87 -18.08 -11.76
C ALA A 252 2.66 -18.00 -10.80
N LEU A 253 1.61 -17.24 -11.12
CA LEU A 253 0.50 -16.99 -10.18
C LEU A 253 -0.32 -18.25 -9.96
N LYS A 254 -0.33 -18.74 -8.71
CA LYS A 254 -0.98 -19.98 -8.26
C LYS A 254 -2.25 -19.70 -7.47
N ILE A 255 -2.23 -18.67 -6.64
CA ILE A 255 -3.33 -18.32 -5.74
C ILE A 255 -3.78 -16.91 -6.05
N PHE A 256 -5.04 -16.74 -6.42
CA PHE A 256 -5.64 -15.44 -6.66
C PHE A 256 -6.85 -15.23 -5.74
N LEU A 257 -6.77 -14.22 -4.89
CA LEU A 257 -7.83 -13.85 -3.96
C LEU A 257 -8.52 -12.57 -4.44
N LEU A 258 -9.81 -12.67 -4.71
CA LEU A 258 -10.67 -11.64 -5.29
C LEU A 258 -11.96 -11.48 -4.47
N ASP A 259 -11.94 -11.82 -3.18
CA ASP A 259 -13.12 -11.71 -2.32
C ASP A 259 -13.59 -10.24 -2.21
N ASP A 260 -14.87 -10.02 -1.89
CA ASP A 260 -15.42 -8.68 -1.62
C ASP A 260 -15.19 -7.65 -2.75
N ASN A 261 -15.34 -8.09 -3.99
CA ASN A 261 -15.20 -7.22 -5.16
C ASN A 261 -16.56 -7.01 -5.84
N LYS A 262 -16.54 -6.35 -7.00
CA LYS A 262 -17.71 -5.96 -7.78
C LYS A 262 -17.87 -6.83 -9.04
N ILE A 263 -17.35 -8.05 -9.03
CA ILE A 263 -17.41 -8.95 -10.18
C ILE A 263 -18.84 -9.50 -10.29
N ASN A 264 -19.51 -9.20 -11.40
CA ASN A 264 -20.92 -9.53 -11.62
C ASN A 264 -21.15 -10.38 -12.89
N GLU A 265 -20.10 -10.72 -13.63
CA GLU A 265 -20.18 -11.45 -14.89
C GLU A 265 -19.24 -12.66 -14.90
N TRP A 266 -19.73 -13.81 -15.38
CA TRP A 266 -18.94 -15.03 -15.54
C TRP A 266 -17.80 -14.88 -16.55
N ALA A 267 -17.90 -13.94 -17.49
CA ALA A 267 -16.84 -13.67 -18.46
C ALA A 267 -15.51 -13.29 -17.77
N VAL A 268 -15.58 -12.60 -16.62
CA VAL A 268 -14.40 -12.22 -15.84
C VAL A 268 -13.72 -13.45 -15.23
N ILE A 269 -14.51 -14.42 -14.77
CA ILE A 269 -13.98 -15.69 -14.25
C ILE A 269 -13.39 -16.53 -15.39
N SER A 270 -14.08 -16.65 -16.52
CA SER A 270 -13.57 -17.35 -17.70
C SER A 270 -12.27 -16.74 -18.23
N GLU A 271 -12.05 -15.43 -18.06
CA GLU A 271 -10.80 -14.78 -18.45
C GLU A 271 -9.60 -15.26 -17.61
N LEU A 272 -9.82 -15.67 -16.35
CA LEU A 272 -8.77 -16.21 -15.48
C LEU A 272 -8.24 -17.57 -15.96
N GLU A 273 -8.97 -18.28 -16.82
CA GLU A 273 -8.50 -19.49 -17.48
C GLU A 273 -7.21 -19.25 -18.29
N LYS A 274 -6.96 -18.01 -18.73
CA LYS A 274 -5.74 -17.66 -19.45
C LYS A 274 -4.48 -17.80 -18.57
N LEU A 275 -4.60 -17.76 -17.25
CA LEU A 275 -3.46 -17.87 -16.32
C LEU A 275 -2.91 -19.31 -16.29
N LYS A 276 -1.63 -19.46 -16.64
CA LYS A 276 -0.97 -20.76 -16.83
C LYS A 276 -0.88 -21.60 -15.56
N SER A 277 -0.70 -20.95 -14.41
CA SER A 277 -0.31 -21.62 -13.15
C SER A 277 -1.39 -21.57 -12.08
N LEU A 278 -2.56 -21.00 -12.37
CA LEU A 278 -3.61 -20.77 -11.37
C LEU A 278 -4.18 -22.09 -10.88
N VAL A 279 -4.08 -22.35 -9.58
CA VAL A 279 -4.59 -23.58 -8.94
C VAL A 279 -5.59 -23.30 -7.83
N GLN A 280 -5.61 -22.07 -7.29
CA GLN A 280 -6.52 -21.67 -6.24
C GLN A 280 -7.13 -20.31 -6.53
N LEU A 281 -8.45 -20.25 -6.44
CA LEU A 281 -9.24 -19.03 -6.60
C LEU A 281 -10.15 -18.83 -5.38
N SER A 282 -10.20 -17.61 -4.87
CA SER A 282 -11.25 -17.16 -3.96
C SER A 282 -11.94 -15.95 -4.57
N CYS A 283 -13.26 -15.98 -4.70
CA CYS A 283 -14.07 -14.88 -5.23
C CYS A 283 -15.37 -14.73 -4.44
N LEU A 284 -15.34 -15.05 -3.14
CA LEU A 284 -16.47 -14.93 -2.23
C LEU A 284 -16.96 -13.48 -2.17
N ARG A 285 -18.24 -13.28 -1.86
CA ARG A 285 -18.83 -11.94 -1.66
C ARG A 285 -18.66 -11.04 -2.90
N ASN A 286 -18.80 -11.62 -4.09
CA ASN A 286 -18.96 -10.90 -5.36
C ASN A 286 -20.41 -11.07 -5.85
N PRO A 287 -21.00 -10.06 -6.54
CA PRO A 287 -22.36 -10.16 -7.07
C PRO A 287 -22.63 -11.39 -7.94
N LEU A 288 -21.61 -11.90 -8.66
CA LEU A 288 -21.75 -13.12 -9.47
C LEU A 288 -22.17 -14.35 -8.64
N MET A 289 -21.82 -14.38 -7.36
CA MET A 289 -22.07 -15.53 -6.47
C MET A 289 -23.56 -15.72 -6.17
N ASP A 290 -24.35 -14.68 -6.34
CA ASP A 290 -25.79 -14.66 -6.08
C ASP A 290 -26.64 -14.77 -7.36
N LEU A 291 -26.02 -14.89 -8.54
CA LEU A 291 -26.73 -15.03 -9.82
C LEU A 291 -27.51 -16.34 -9.90
N GLU A 292 -26.93 -17.42 -9.38
CA GLU A 292 -27.56 -18.73 -9.34
C GLU A 292 -28.25 -18.96 -8.00
N LYS A 293 -29.44 -19.56 -8.04
CA LYS A 293 -30.21 -19.88 -6.81
C LYS A 293 -29.53 -20.96 -5.96
N ASN A 294 -28.73 -21.82 -6.58
CA ASN A 294 -28.08 -22.94 -5.93
C ASN A 294 -26.57 -22.71 -5.86
N ARG A 295 -26.03 -22.71 -4.64
CA ARG A 295 -24.59 -22.55 -4.37
C ARG A 295 -23.74 -23.65 -5.01
N GLU A 296 -24.28 -24.87 -5.12
CA GLU A 296 -23.59 -25.97 -5.79
C GLU A 296 -23.45 -25.67 -7.29
N THR A 297 -24.49 -25.16 -7.93
CA THR A 297 -24.43 -24.74 -9.34
C THR A 297 -23.40 -23.65 -9.54
N THR A 298 -23.35 -22.64 -8.67
CA THR A 298 -22.29 -21.61 -8.70
C THR A 298 -20.90 -22.22 -8.58
N HIS A 299 -20.71 -23.18 -7.66
CA HIS A 299 -19.43 -23.85 -7.45
C HIS A 299 -19.00 -24.65 -8.69
N GLN A 300 -19.91 -25.41 -9.29
CA GLN A 300 -19.65 -26.16 -10.52
C GLN A 300 -19.33 -25.25 -11.71
N LEU A 301 -19.98 -24.10 -11.82
CA LEU A 301 -19.66 -23.10 -12.86
C LEU A 301 -18.25 -22.51 -12.69
N LEU A 302 -17.82 -22.22 -11.45
CA LEU A 302 -16.46 -21.75 -11.18
C LEU A 302 -15.41 -22.78 -11.62
N ILE A 303 -15.65 -24.07 -11.32
CA ILE A 303 -14.78 -25.18 -11.73
C ILE A 303 -14.79 -25.34 -13.26
N ALA A 304 -15.96 -25.25 -13.90
CA ALA A 304 -16.09 -25.40 -15.34
C ALA A 304 -15.43 -24.26 -16.12
N CYS A 305 -15.46 -23.04 -15.59
CA CYS A 305 -14.80 -21.88 -16.21
C CYS A 305 -13.28 -21.97 -16.18
N ILE A 306 -12.69 -22.58 -15.14
CA ILE A 306 -11.25 -22.64 -14.95
C ILE A 306 -10.82 -24.07 -14.62
N SER A 307 -10.41 -24.79 -15.66
CA SER A 307 -10.26 -26.25 -15.62
C SER A 307 -9.13 -26.75 -14.72
N GLN A 308 -8.10 -25.92 -14.49
CA GLN A 308 -6.92 -26.26 -13.68
C GLN A 308 -7.08 -26.01 -12.17
N LEU A 309 -8.23 -25.51 -11.70
CA LEU A 309 -8.42 -25.23 -10.27
C LEU A 309 -8.45 -26.51 -9.44
N LYS A 310 -7.69 -26.48 -8.33
CA LYS A 310 -7.68 -27.50 -7.29
C LYS A 310 -8.45 -27.06 -6.05
N ILE A 311 -8.50 -25.75 -5.79
CA ILE A 311 -9.17 -25.18 -4.64
C ILE A 311 -9.98 -23.96 -5.08
N VAL A 312 -11.27 -23.94 -4.77
CA VAL A 312 -12.17 -22.81 -5.06
C VAL A 312 -12.92 -22.42 -3.79
N ASN A 313 -12.83 -21.15 -3.39
CA ASN A 313 -13.53 -20.63 -2.20
C ASN A 313 -13.30 -21.48 -0.94
N ARG A 314 -12.07 -21.98 -0.76
CA ARG A 314 -11.61 -22.86 0.34
C ARG A 314 -12.15 -24.30 0.29
N CYS A 315 -12.79 -24.71 -0.80
CA CYS A 315 -13.21 -26.09 -1.04
C CYS A 315 -12.27 -26.77 -2.06
N GLU A 316 -11.91 -28.03 -1.81
CA GLU A 316 -11.17 -28.84 -2.78
C GLU A 316 -12.06 -29.24 -3.96
N VAL A 317 -11.50 -29.20 -5.16
CA VAL A 317 -12.17 -29.68 -6.38
C VAL A 317 -11.97 -31.18 -6.48
N CYS A 318 -12.99 -31.94 -6.11
CA CYS A 318 -13.00 -33.39 -6.27
C CYS A 318 -13.14 -33.75 -7.76
N VAL A 319 -12.05 -34.17 -8.40
CA VAL A 319 -12.11 -34.74 -9.75
C VAL A 319 -12.67 -36.15 -9.63
N HIS A 320 -13.96 -36.37 -9.90
CA HIS A 320 -14.46 -37.71 -10.15
C HIS A 320 -13.84 -38.19 -11.47
N GLN A 321 -12.78 -39.00 -11.37
CA GLN A 321 -12.26 -39.77 -12.50
C GLN A 321 -13.37 -40.73 -12.95
N HIS A 322 -13.99 -40.44 -14.10
CA HIS A 322 -14.83 -41.36 -14.84
C HIS A 322 -14.04 -41.96 -16.00
#